data_AF-A0A8S9YAS5-F1
#
_entry.id   AF-A0A8S9YAS5-F1
#
_cell.length_a   1.000
_cell.length_b   1.000
_cell.length_c   1.000
_cell.angle_alpha   90.00
_cell.angle_beta   90.00
_cell.angle_gamma   90.00
#
_symmetry.space_group_name_H-M   'P 1'
#
loop_
_entity.id
_entity.type
_entity.pdbx_description
1 polymer ?
#
loop_
_entity_poly.entity_id
_entity_poly.type
_entity_poly.pdbx_seq_one_letter_code
_entity_poly.pdbx_strand_id
1 'polypeptide(L)'
;ASTRQLREQCFNFILLVVAGFNQLVLDDRRQLVRGAMYPLMLLELSRDYAKNEEFQFNYFDFTETERGVIFKHFPTFHTITRHLIQSGEFLDQVKLDNVELTLICAQEVFKNYHGLIDPPATEHLYYLAGRVLVDHIVTSGQPLLERSNRLRDLSPMLEQLNLEHHQVVAQLRQDKPQLVFPELYTEMFQLTEEAEEEREQNLVTVQSTDTRN
;
A
#
# COMPACT_ATOMS: atom_id res chain seq x y z
N ALA A 1 14.12 -1.88 -12.65
CA ALA A 1 14.92 -1.21 -11.59
C ALA A 1 15.01 -2.15 -10.40
N SER A 2 16.10 -2.19 -9.64
CA SER A 2 16.18 -3.16 -8.52
C SER A 2 15.20 -2.81 -7.42
N THR A 3 14.68 -3.79 -6.69
CA THR A 3 13.79 -3.60 -5.53
C THR A 3 14.37 -2.70 -4.45
N ARG A 4 15.69 -2.53 -4.42
CA ARG A 4 16.37 -1.58 -3.53
C ARG A 4 16.12 -0.14 -3.98
N GLN A 5 16.17 0.08 -5.29
CA GLN A 5 15.85 1.36 -5.93
C GLN A 5 14.35 1.68 -5.82
N LEU A 6 13.46 0.69 -5.93
CA LEU A 6 12.01 0.86 -5.73
C LEU A 6 11.63 1.17 -4.28
N ARG A 7 12.30 0.55 -3.30
CA ARG A 7 12.13 0.89 -1.87
C ARG A 7 12.64 2.29 -1.54
N GLU A 8 13.81 2.67 -2.06
CA GLU A 8 14.33 4.03 -1.93
C GLU A 8 13.45 5.04 -2.68
N GLN A 9 12.87 4.67 -3.82
CA GLN A 9 11.94 5.51 -4.57
C GLN A 9 10.60 5.66 -3.84
N CYS A 10 10.00 4.61 -3.28
CA CYS A 10 8.79 4.73 -2.46
C CYS A 10 9.04 5.60 -1.22
N PHE A 11 10.17 5.40 -0.53
CA PHE A 11 10.55 6.18 0.64
C PHE A 11 10.83 7.66 0.29
N ASN A 12 11.59 7.90 -0.80
CA ASN A 12 11.83 9.25 -1.32
C ASN A 12 10.54 9.87 -1.85
N PHE A 13 9.64 9.10 -2.44
CA PHE A 13 8.35 9.55 -2.94
C PHE A 13 7.45 9.98 -1.79
N ILE A 14 7.32 9.20 -0.71
CA ILE A 14 6.59 9.64 0.50
C ILE A 14 7.16 10.95 1.06
N LEU A 15 8.48 11.09 1.10
CA LEU A 15 9.16 12.32 1.55
C LEU A 15 9.03 13.50 0.58
N LEU A 16 8.91 13.24 -0.72
CA LEU A 16 8.83 14.24 -1.79
C LEU A 16 7.39 14.70 -2.07
N VAL A 17 6.40 13.83 -1.84
CA VAL A 17 5.02 14.00 -2.34
C VAL A 17 4.18 14.91 -1.46
N VAL A 18 4.46 15.02 -0.16
CA VAL A 18 3.53 15.73 0.72
C VAL A 18 4.14 16.96 1.36
N ALA A 19 3.84 18.11 0.75
CA ALA A 19 3.89 19.39 1.44
C ALA A 19 3.03 19.34 2.72
N GLY A 20 3.66 19.47 3.88
CA GLY A 20 3.00 19.39 5.19
C GLY A 20 3.29 18.12 5.99
N PHE A 21 3.73 17.02 5.36
CA PHE A 21 4.06 15.79 6.10
C PHE A 21 5.17 16.01 7.12
N ASN A 22 6.22 16.75 6.75
CA ASN A 22 7.33 17.08 7.66
C ASN A 22 6.94 18.00 8.82
N GLN A 23 5.71 18.54 8.84
CA GLN A 23 5.19 19.36 9.93
C GLN A 23 4.47 18.49 10.99
N LEU A 24 4.13 17.25 10.65
CA LEU A 24 3.54 16.30 11.60
C LEU A 24 4.59 15.80 12.60
N VAL A 25 4.12 15.43 13.79
CA VAL A 25 4.99 14.83 14.82
C VAL A 25 5.59 13.51 14.33
N LEU A 26 6.76 13.15 14.84
CA LEU A 26 7.53 12.01 14.32
C LEU A 26 6.76 10.68 14.41
N ASP A 27 6.05 10.45 15.50
CA ASP A 27 5.34 9.18 15.69
C ASP A 27 4.13 9.06 14.76
N ASP A 28 3.39 10.15 14.52
CA ASP A 28 2.31 10.18 13.52
C ASP A 28 2.85 9.87 12.13
N ARG A 29 3.97 10.50 11.75
CA ARG A 29 4.64 10.22 10.47
C ARG A 29 5.00 8.75 10.33
N ARG A 30 5.54 8.13 11.39
CA ARG A 30 5.88 6.70 11.38
C ARG A 30 4.64 5.83 11.20
N GLN A 31 3.56 6.12 11.93
CA GLN A 31 2.32 5.35 11.86
C GLN A 31 1.66 5.46 10.48
N LEU A 32 1.62 6.66 9.91
CA LEU A 32 1.12 6.91 8.55
C LEU A 32 1.92 6.14 7.50
N VAL A 33 3.26 6.23 7.55
CA VAL A 33 4.15 5.51 6.63
C VAL A 33 3.93 3.99 6.72
N ARG A 34 3.84 3.45 7.94
CA ARG A 34 3.62 2.01 8.18
C ARG A 34 2.28 1.55 7.62
N GLY A 35 1.21 2.32 7.83
CA GLY A 35 -0.13 2.00 7.33
C GLY A 35 -0.22 1.99 5.80
N ALA A 36 0.52 2.87 5.13
CA ALA A 36 0.44 3.05 3.68
C ALA A 36 1.51 2.31 2.89
N MET A 37 2.49 1.68 3.54
CA MET A 37 3.67 1.18 2.85
C MET A 37 3.36 0.16 1.75
N TYR A 38 2.57 -0.88 2.07
CA TYR A 38 2.22 -1.89 1.08
C TYR A 38 1.34 -1.33 -0.05
N PRO A 39 0.27 -0.54 0.22
CA PRO A 39 -0.48 0.17 -0.81
C PRO A 39 0.41 0.96 -1.77
N LEU A 40 1.35 1.75 -1.24
CA LEU A 40 2.25 2.56 -2.06
C LEU A 40 3.21 1.71 -2.89
N MET A 41 3.73 0.62 -2.33
CA MET A 41 4.53 -0.34 -3.09
C MET A 41 3.74 -0.94 -4.26
N LEU A 42 2.48 -1.33 -4.03
CA LEU A 42 1.62 -1.83 -5.11
C LEU A 42 1.40 -0.78 -6.19
N LEU A 43 1.10 0.47 -5.81
CA LEU A 43 0.88 1.57 -6.73
C LEU A 43 2.13 1.86 -7.58
N GLU A 44 3.32 1.93 -6.97
CA GLU A 44 4.57 2.20 -7.70
C GLU A 44 4.98 1.03 -8.59
N LEU A 45 4.90 -0.21 -8.09
CA LEU A 45 5.24 -1.39 -8.90
C LEU A 45 4.30 -1.52 -10.11
N SER A 46 3.00 -1.24 -9.93
CA SER A 46 1.95 -1.28 -10.98
C SER A 46 2.21 -0.37 -12.17
N ARG A 47 3.14 0.58 -12.07
CA ARG A 47 3.51 1.47 -13.19
C ARG A 47 4.24 0.74 -14.32
N ASP A 48 4.99 -0.31 -13.97
CA ASP A 48 5.73 -1.12 -14.94
C ASP A 48 4.88 -2.29 -15.47
N TYR A 49 3.56 -2.27 -15.25
CA TYR A 49 2.69 -3.38 -15.64
C TYR A 49 2.52 -3.43 -17.15
N ALA A 50 3.01 -4.50 -17.76
CA ALA A 50 2.78 -4.82 -19.16
C ALA A 50 1.88 -6.05 -19.27
N LYS A 51 0.73 -5.88 -19.93
CA LYS A 51 -0.18 -7.00 -20.23
C LYS A 51 0.58 -8.11 -20.96
N ASN A 52 0.40 -9.34 -20.48
CA ASN A 52 1.05 -10.59 -20.96
C ASN A 52 2.49 -10.82 -20.48
N GLU A 53 3.00 -10.02 -19.55
CA GLU A 53 4.30 -10.22 -18.90
C GLU A 53 4.15 -10.51 -17.40
N GLU A 54 3.25 -11.43 -17.04
CA GLU A 54 3.02 -11.85 -15.63
C GLU A 54 4.32 -12.23 -14.91
N PHE A 55 5.31 -12.73 -15.67
CA PHE A 55 6.63 -13.10 -15.18
C PHE A 55 7.67 -11.98 -15.19
N GLN A 56 7.35 -10.74 -15.54
CA GLN A 56 8.26 -9.61 -15.30
C GLN A 56 7.93 -8.88 -14.00
N PHE A 57 6.75 -9.14 -13.46
CA PHE A 57 6.21 -8.44 -12.33
C PHE A 57 6.68 -9.04 -11.00
N ASN A 58 7.49 -8.30 -10.25
CA ASN A 58 8.38 -8.90 -9.26
C ASN A 58 8.46 -8.11 -7.96
N TYR A 59 7.96 -8.71 -6.88
CA TYR A 59 7.95 -8.08 -5.57
C TYR A 59 9.36 -7.84 -4.99
N PHE A 60 10.33 -8.68 -5.37
CA PHE A 60 11.69 -8.67 -4.83
C PHE A 60 12.79 -8.67 -5.91
N ASP A 61 12.43 -8.49 -7.18
CA ASP A 61 13.37 -8.48 -8.32
C ASP A 61 14.20 -9.78 -8.49
N PHE A 62 13.60 -10.92 -8.17
CA PHE A 62 14.15 -12.25 -8.43
C PHE A 62 14.21 -12.64 -9.92
N THR A 63 15.27 -13.32 -10.34
CA THR A 63 15.29 -14.02 -11.64
C THR A 63 14.21 -15.10 -11.73
N GLU A 64 13.89 -15.56 -12.95
CA GLU A 64 12.91 -16.65 -13.13
C GLU A 64 13.27 -17.91 -12.33
N THR A 65 14.56 -18.26 -12.31
CA THR A 65 15.09 -19.39 -11.54
C THR A 65 14.88 -19.20 -10.05
N GLU A 66 15.21 -18.02 -9.51
CA GLU A 66 15.04 -17.71 -8.09
C GLU A 66 13.56 -17.73 -7.70
N ARG A 67 12.66 -17.21 -8.53
CA ARG A 67 11.21 -17.32 -8.28
C ARG A 67 10.75 -18.77 -8.22
N GLY A 68 11.20 -19.62 -9.14
CA GLY A 68 10.83 -21.04 -9.12
C GLY A 68 11.24 -21.72 -7.81
N VAL A 69 12.43 -21.40 -7.29
CA VAL A 69 12.90 -21.90 -5.99
C VAL A 69 12.05 -21.31 -4.85
N ILE A 70 11.78 -20.01 -4.87
CA ILE A 70 11.03 -19.33 -3.82
C ILE A 70 9.60 -19.85 -3.75
N PHE A 71 8.90 -19.98 -4.86
CA PHE A 71 7.54 -20.53 -4.88
C PHE A 71 7.48 -21.99 -4.43
N LYS A 72 8.54 -22.77 -4.70
CA LYS A 72 8.65 -24.14 -4.19
C LYS A 72 8.81 -24.19 -2.67
N HIS A 73 9.58 -23.28 -2.07
CA HIS A 73 9.88 -23.29 -0.63
C HIS A 73 8.96 -22.43 0.23
N PHE A 74 8.31 -21.44 -0.39
CA PHE A 74 7.47 -20.40 0.21
C PHE A 74 6.24 -20.17 -0.68
N PRO A 75 5.32 -21.15 -0.76
CA PRO A 75 4.15 -21.06 -1.64
C PRO A 75 3.21 -19.90 -1.30
N THR A 76 3.26 -19.37 -0.07
CA THR A 76 2.52 -18.18 0.34
C THR A 76 2.85 -16.93 -0.48
N PHE A 77 4.00 -16.87 -1.17
CA PHE A 77 4.33 -15.77 -2.08
C PHE A 77 3.47 -15.72 -3.35
N HIS A 78 2.78 -16.80 -3.74
CA HIS A 78 1.83 -16.74 -4.86
C HIS A 78 0.73 -15.70 -4.61
N THR A 79 0.35 -15.51 -3.34
CA THR A 79 -0.60 -14.48 -2.93
C THR A 79 -0.07 -13.08 -3.27
N ILE A 80 1.21 -12.82 -3.00
CA ILE A 80 1.83 -11.52 -3.33
C ILE A 80 1.90 -11.29 -4.84
N THR A 81 2.19 -12.32 -5.63
CA THR A 81 2.13 -12.24 -7.09
C THR A 81 0.73 -11.90 -7.57
N ARG A 82 -0.31 -12.51 -7.00
CA ARG A 82 -1.71 -12.16 -7.31
C ARG A 82 -2.00 -10.70 -6.99
N HIS A 83 -1.55 -10.18 -5.85
CA HIS A 83 -1.79 -8.78 -5.47
C HIS A 83 -1.24 -7.83 -6.53
N LEU A 84 -0.02 -8.12 -6.98
CA LEU A 84 0.65 -7.32 -8.00
C LEU A 84 -0.05 -7.36 -9.37
N ILE A 85 -0.55 -8.54 -9.78
CA ILE A 85 -1.33 -8.67 -11.01
C ILE A 85 -2.63 -7.87 -10.88
N GLN A 86 -3.36 -8.04 -9.77
CA GLN A 86 -4.62 -7.35 -9.53
C GLN A 86 -4.47 -5.83 -9.52
N SER A 87 -3.46 -5.31 -8.81
CA SER A 87 -3.19 -3.87 -8.79
C SER A 87 -2.74 -3.34 -10.16
N GLY A 88 -1.90 -4.11 -10.87
CA GLY A 88 -1.44 -3.77 -12.22
C GLY A 88 -2.58 -3.72 -13.23
N GLU A 89 -3.45 -4.73 -13.25
CA GLU A 89 -4.64 -4.78 -14.10
C GLU A 89 -5.59 -3.62 -13.82
N PHE A 90 -5.83 -3.30 -12.56
CA PHE A 90 -6.67 -2.19 -12.16
C PHE A 90 -6.09 -0.85 -12.65
N LEU A 91 -4.80 -0.60 -12.42
CA LEU A 91 -4.16 0.65 -12.82
C LEU A 91 -4.01 0.80 -14.33
N ASP A 92 -3.80 -0.29 -15.09
CA ASP A 92 -3.81 -0.27 -16.56
C ASP A 92 -5.20 0.09 -17.13
N GLN A 93 -6.27 -0.34 -16.46
CA GLN A 93 -7.65 0.01 -16.85
C GLN A 93 -7.98 1.47 -16.53
N VAL A 94 -7.58 1.93 -15.35
CA VAL A 94 -7.85 3.29 -14.89
C VAL A 94 -6.98 4.30 -15.63
N LYS A 95 -5.73 3.98 -15.93
CA LYS A 95 -4.74 4.87 -16.55
C LYS A 95 -4.60 6.17 -15.78
N LEU A 96 -4.05 6.08 -14.57
CA LEU A 96 -3.69 7.25 -13.79
C LEU A 96 -2.58 8.02 -14.50
N ASP A 97 -2.72 9.34 -14.57
CA ASP A 97 -1.55 10.18 -14.83
C ASP A 97 -0.68 10.33 -13.56
N ASN A 98 0.51 10.91 -13.72
CA ASN A 98 1.44 11.06 -12.61
C ASN A 98 0.90 11.96 -11.48
N VAL A 99 0.04 12.94 -11.79
CA VAL A 99 -0.54 13.86 -10.80
C VAL A 99 -1.60 13.12 -9.99
N GLU A 100 -2.50 12.41 -10.66
CA GLU A 100 -3.53 11.59 -10.01
C GLU A 100 -2.89 10.51 -9.12
N LEU A 101 -1.88 9.80 -9.64
CA LEU A 101 -1.13 8.80 -8.85
C LEU A 101 -0.52 9.42 -7.60
N THR A 102 0.13 10.58 -7.75
CA THR A 102 0.75 11.30 -6.63
C THR A 102 -0.28 11.68 -5.55
N LEU A 103 -1.44 12.17 -5.96
CA LEU A 103 -2.50 12.60 -5.04
C LEU A 103 -3.21 11.42 -4.38
N ILE A 104 -3.41 10.32 -5.11
CA ILE A 104 -3.93 9.06 -4.56
C ILE A 104 -2.96 8.51 -3.51
N CYS A 105 -1.66 8.47 -3.80
CA CYS A 105 -0.65 8.06 -2.84
C CYS A 105 -0.68 8.95 -1.58
N ALA A 106 -0.85 10.27 -1.72
CA ALA A 106 -1.01 11.16 -0.58
C ALA A 106 -2.27 10.82 0.24
N GLN A 107 -3.41 10.57 -0.41
CA GLN A 107 -4.63 10.15 0.29
C GLN A 107 -4.43 8.81 1.01
N GLU A 108 -3.76 7.84 0.40
CA GLU A 108 -3.41 6.55 1.01
C GLU A 108 -2.53 6.71 2.25
N VAL A 109 -1.59 7.66 2.24
CA VAL A 109 -0.79 7.99 3.43
C VAL A 109 -1.69 8.53 4.54
N PHE A 110 -2.57 9.50 4.24
CA PHE A 110 -3.30 10.23 5.28
C PHE A 110 -4.60 9.62 5.76
N LYS A 111 -5.16 8.61 5.09
CA LYS A 111 -6.52 8.11 5.39
C LYS A 111 -6.73 7.57 6.81
N ASN A 112 -5.67 7.09 7.46
CA ASN A 112 -5.74 6.48 8.80
C ASN A 112 -5.44 7.48 9.94
N TYR A 113 -5.95 8.71 9.83
CA TYR A 113 -5.60 9.81 10.73
C TYR A 113 -6.26 9.75 12.12
N HIS A 114 -7.33 8.99 12.30
CA HIS A 114 -8.14 9.01 13.53
C HIS A 114 -7.41 8.55 14.81
N GLY A 115 -6.37 7.71 14.68
CA GLY A 115 -5.61 7.17 15.81
C GLY A 115 -4.32 7.92 16.14
N LEU A 116 -4.09 9.08 15.52
CA LEU A 116 -2.85 9.85 15.63
C LEU A 116 -2.84 10.79 16.83
N ILE A 117 -1.66 11.35 17.12
CA ILE A 117 -1.45 12.38 18.14
C ILE A 117 -2.08 13.71 17.70
N ASP A 118 -1.93 14.08 16.42
CA ASP A 118 -2.60 15.24 15.80
C ASP A 118 -3.49 14.84 14.60
N PRO A 119 -4.68 14.25 14.86
CA PRO A 119 -5.62 13.91 13.81
C PRO A 119 -6.07 15.10 12.96
N PRO A 120 -6.38 16.30 13.51
CA PRO A 120 -6.82 17.44 12.70
C PRO A 120 -5.82 17.90 11.63
N ALA A 121 -4.52 17.94 11.95
CA ALA A 121 -3.50 18.32 10.97
C ALA A 121 -3.43 17.31 9.82
N THR A 122 -3.51 16.02 10.14
CA THR A 122 -3.45 14.93 9.16
C THR A 122 -4.73 14.85 8.32
N GLU A 123 -5.90 15.02 8.95
CA GLU A 123 -7.20 15.11 8.29
C GLU A 123 -7.22 16.24 7.27
N HIS A 124 -6.66 17.40 7.62
CA HIS A 124 -6.54 18.52 6.69
C HIS A 124 -5.74 18.15 5.44
N LEU A 125 -4.61 17.44 5.59
CA LEU A 125 -3.79 16.97 4.47
C LEU A 125 -4.53 15.94 3.60
N TYR A 126 -5.27 15.01 4.23
CA TYR A 126 -6.11 14.04 3.53
C TYR A 126 -7.13 14.71 2.62
N TYR A 127 -7.91 15.65 3.16
CA TYR A 127 -8.92 16.38 2.38
C TYR A 127 -8.30 17.32 1.35
N LEU A 128 -7.15 17.93 1.65
CA LEU A 128 -6.43 18.76 0.69
C LEU A 128 -6.02 17.95 -0.55
N ALA A 129 -5.41 16.77 -0.35
CA ALA A 129 -5.04 15.89 -1.46
C ALA A 129 -6.27 15.50 -2.31
N GLY A 130 -7.38 15.11 -1.67
CA GLY A 130 -8.62 14.77 -2.37
C GLY A 130 -9.22 15.94 -3.15
N ARG A 131 -9.18 17.16 -2.59
CA ARG A 131 -9.64 18.37 -3.29
C ARG A 131 -8.78 18.69 -4.50
N VAL A 132 -7.46 18.64 -4.36
CA VAL A 132 -6.53 18.88 -5.48
C VAL A 132 -6.71 17.82 -6.57
N LEU A 133 -7.03 16.58 -6.21
CA LEU A 133 -7.35 15.53 -7.18
C LEU A 133 -8.62 15.86 -7.97
N VAL A 134 -9.68 16.27 -7.29
CA VAL A 134 -10.94 16.71 -7.94
C VAL A 134 -10.69 17.89 -8.87
N ASP A 135 -9.94 18.90 -8.42
CA ASP A 135 -9.60 20.07 -9.22
C ASP A 135 -8.77 19.69 -10.46
N HIS A 136 -7.81 18.77 -10.32
CA HIS A 136 -7.01 18.25 -11.44
C HIS A 136 -7.85 17.51 -12.48
N ILE A 137 -8.76 16.64 -12.03
CA ILE A 137 -9.70 15.91 -12.92
C ILE A 137 -10.55 16.89 -13.73
N VAL A 138 -11.12 17.90 -13.07
CA VAL A 138 -11.99 18.91 -13.71
C VAL A 138 -11.19 19.77 -14.70
N THR A 139 -10.03 20.26 -14.29
CA THR A 139 -9.19 21.14 -15.13
C THR A 139 -8.57 20.41 -16.31
N SER A 140 -8.33 19.10 -16.19
CA SER A 140 -7.90 18.23 -17.29
C SER A 140 -9.03 17.87 -18.26
N GLY A 141 -10.26 18.34 -18.02
CA GLY A 141 -11.40 18.15 -18.90
C GLY A 141 -12.05 16.75 -18.80
N GLN A 142 -11.73 15.97 -17.77
CA GLN A 142 -12.33 14.66 -17.56
C GLN A 142 -13.69 14.78 -16.86
N PRO A 143 -14.72 13.98 -17.22
CA PRO A 143 -15.99 13.96 -16.50
C PRO A 143 -15.80 13.44 -15.07
N LEU A 144 -15.97 14.31 -14.07
CA LEU A 144 -15.70 14.01 -12.66
C LEU A 144 -16.42 12.73 -12.19
N LEU A 145 -17.72 12.60 -12.47
CA LEU A 145 -18.50 11.44 -12.03
C LEU A 145 -17.95 10.12 -12.60
N GLU A 146 -17.61 10.09 -13.89
CA GLU A 146 -17.04 8.90 -14.53
C GLU A 146 -15.66 8.58 -13.96
N ARG A 147 -14.83 9.61 -13.75
CA ARG A 147 -13.49 9.43 -13.18
C ARG A 147 -13.55 8.92 -11.75
N SER A 148 -14.38 9.54 -10.89
CA SER A 148 -14.62 9.09 -9.52
C SER A 148 -15.15 7.66 -9.47
N ASN A 149 -16.05 7.26 -10.39
CA ASN A 149 -16.53 5.89 -10.45
C ASN A 149 -15.43 4.88 -10.78
N ARG A 150 -14.50 5.23 -11.68
CA ARG A 150 -13.33 4.37 -12.00
C ARG A 150 -12.34 4.26 -10.84
N LEU A 151 -12.23 5.29 -10.01
CA LEU A 151 -11.30 5.33 -8.88
C LEU A 151 -11.85 4.75 -7.59
N ARG A 152 -13.18 4.60 -7.49
CA ARG A 152 -13.90 4.24 -6.26
C ARG A 152 -13.34 2.99 -5.58
N ASP A 153 -13.02 1.97 -6.38
CA ASP A 153 -12.65 0.66 -5.86
C ASP A 153 -11.15 0.53 -5.55
N LEU A 154 -10.35 1.58 -5.82
CA LEU A 154 -8.91 1.56 -5.60
C LEU A 154 -8.54 1.46 -4.11
N SER A 155 -9.03 2.37 -3.27
CA SER A 155 -8.70 2.36 -1.82
C SER A 155 -9.17 1.07 -1.14
N PRO A 156 -10.42 0.60 -1.33
CA PRO A 156 -10.86 -0.68 -0.77
C PRO A 156 -10.03 -1.87 -1.23
N MET A 157 -9.64 -1.91 -2.52
CA MET A 157 -8.76 -2.96 -3.03
C MET A 157 -7.40 -2.91 -2.32
N LEU A 158 -6.76 -1.74 -2.24
CA LEU A 158 -5.44 -1.60 -1.60
C LEU A 158 -5.47 -1.98 -0.11
N GLU A 159 -6.56 -1.65 0.60
CA GLU A 159 -6.77 -2.06 2.00
C GLU A 159 -6.85 -3.57 2.14
N GLN A 160 -7.64 -4.23 1.29
CA GLN A 160 -7.76 -5.69 1.30
C GLN A 160 -6.41 -6.36 1.01
N LEU A 161 -5.69 -5.91 -0.02
CA LEU A 161 -4.37 -6.46 -0.37
C LEU A 161 -3.33 -6.21 0.74
N ASN A 162 -3.41 -5.07 1.43
CA ASN A 162 -2.56 -4.76 2.58
C ASN A 162 -2.83 -5.70 3.76
N LEU A 163 -4.10 -5.97 4.07
CA LEU A 163 -4.46 -6.92 5.11
C LEU A 163 -3.97 -8.33 4.76
N GLU A 164 -4.21 -8.79 3.53
CA GLU A 164 -3.75 -10.09 3.06
C GLU A 164 -2.22 -10.21 3.07
N HIS A 165 -1.49 -9.13 2.74
CA HIS A 165 -0.03 -9.11 2.85
C HIS A 165 0.43 -9.35 4.29
N HIS A 166 -0.17 -8.69 5.27
CA HIS A 166 0.18 -8.90 6.67
C HIS A 166 -0.11 -10.33 7.12
N GLN A 167 -1.22 -10.93 6.68
CA GLN A 167 -1.52 -12.34 6.94
C GLN A 167 -0.49 -13.29 6.31
N VAL A 168 -0.07 -13.03 5.07
CA VAL A 168 0.98 -13.81 4.40
C VAL A 168 2.30 -13.74 5.16
N VAL A 169 2.68 -12.56 5.63
CA VAL A 169 3.93 -12.38 6.40
C VAL A 169 3.84 -13.06 7.76
N ALA A 170 2.72 -12.95 8.47
CA ALA A 170 2.49 -13.64 9.73
C ALA A 170 2.56 -15.16 9.57
N GLN A 171 1.89 -15.71 8.55
CA GLN A 171 1.96 -17.14 8.22
C GLN A 171 3.39 -17.58 7.89
N LEU A 172 4.12 -16.79 7.12
CA LEU A 172 5.51 -17.09 6.76
C LEU A 172 6.42 -17.16 8.00
N ARG A 173 6.22 -16.26 8.98
CA ARG A 173 6.95 -16.28 10.26
C ARG A 173 6.63 -17.53 11.08
N GLN A 174 5.37 -17.95 11.11
CA GLN A 174 4.94 -19.16 11.83
C GLN A 174 5.48 -20.44 11.16
N ASP A 175 5.38 -20.54 9.84
CA ASP A 175 5.83 -21.72 9.08
C ASP A 175 7.35 -21.87 9.05
N LYS A 176 8.07 -20.75 9.16
CA LYS A 176 9.52 -20.65 8.97
C LYS A 176 10.15 -19.74 10.03
N PRO A 177 10.12 -20.12 11.32
CA PRO A 177 10.65 -19.30 12.41
C PRO A 177 12.17 -19.04 12.30
N GLN A 178 12.89 -19.83 11.50
CA GLN A 178 14.29 -19.64 11.20
C GLN A 178 14.58 -18.52 10.19
N LEU A 179 13.56 -18.00 9.49
CA LEU A 179 13.74 -16.88 8.56
C LEU A 179 13.97 -15.59 9.35
N VAL A 180 15.07 -14.92 9.04
CA VAL A 180 15.38 -13.61 9.58
C VAL A 180 14.91 -12.54 8.59
N PHE A 181 13.95 -11.72 9.03
CA PHE A 181 13.49 -10.57 8.25
C PHE A 181 14.45 -9.38 8.45
N PRO A 182 14.74 -8.60 7.39
CA PRO A 182 15.54 -7.38 7.53
C PRO A 182 14.90 -6.39 8.52
N GLU A 183 15.71 -5.73 9.35
CA GLU A 183 15.22 -4.79 10.39
C GLU A 183 14.24 -3.74 9.84
N LEU A 184 14.60 -3.12 8.72
CA LEU A 184 13.75 -2.12 8.07
C LEU A 184 12.39 -2.71 7.62
N TYR A 185 12.37 -3.97 7.16
CA TYR A 185 11.12 -4.65 6.78
C TYR A 185 10.25 -4.93 8.01
N THR A 186 10.86 -5.38 9.11
CA THR A 186 10.19 -5.57 10.40
C THR A 186 9.61 -4.26 10.92
N GLU A 187 10.35 -3.16 10.83
CA GLU A 187 9.89 -1.83 11.27
C GLU A 187 8.77 -1.27 10.40
N MET A 188 8.87 -1.44 9.07
CA MET A 188 7.89 -0.92 8.10
C MET A 188 6.53 -1.63 8.23
N PHE A 189 6.52 -2.94 8.45
CA PHE A 189 5.29 -3.73 8.52
C PHE A 189 4.84 -4.05 9.95
N GLN A 190 5.56 -3.53 10.95
CA GLN A 190 5.33 -3.78 12.37
C GLN A 190 5.20 -5.28 12.66
N LEU A 191 6.25 -6.03 12.34
CA LEU A 191 6.29 -7.49 12.54
C LEU A 191 6.76 -7.84 13.96
N THR A 192 6.33 -7.08 14.97
CA THR A 192 6.56 -7.39 16.39
C THR A 192 5.36 -8.16 16.94
N GLU A 193 5.58 -9.05 17.90
CA GLU A 193 4.50 -9.84 18.53
C GLU A 193 3.39 -8.93 19.08
N GLU A 194 3.77 -7.84 19.76
CA GLU A 194 2.86 -6.83 20.30
C GLU A 194 1.97 -6.19 19.22
N ALA A 195 2.51 -5.91 18.03
CA ALA A 195 1.75 -5.28 16.94
C ALA A 195 0.85 -6.28 16.19
N GLU A 196 1.19 -7.57 16.19
CA GLU A 196 0.33 -8.62 15.68
C GLU A 196 -0.86 -8.86 16.61
N GLU A 197 -0.64 -8.88 17.93
CA GLU A 197 -1.70 -9.02 18.93
C GLU A 197 -2.71 -7.85 18.89
N GLU A 198 -2.25 -6.61 18.75
CA GLU A 198 -3.13 -5.43 18.60
C GLU A 198 -3.97 -5.50 17.31
N ARG A 199 -3.42 -6.01 16.21
CA ARG A 199 -4.15 -6.14 14.93
C ARG A 199 -5.20 -7.24 14.99
N GLU A 200 -4.88 -8.39 15.56
CA GLU A 200 -5.84 -9.49 15.73
C GLU A 200 -7.03 -9.04 16.61
N GLN A 201 -6.76 -8.29 17.68
CA GLN A 201 -7.82 -7.73 18.54
C GLN A 201 -8.71 -6.71 17.80
N ASN A 202 -8.13 -5.86 16.96
CA ASN A 202 -8.88 -4.90 16.16
C ASN A 202 -9.75 -5.57 15.09
N LEU A 203 -9.27 -6.64 14.44
CA LEU A 203 -10.05 -7.42 13.46
C LEU A 203 -11.27 -8.11 14.07
N VAL A 204 -11.12 -8.68 15.27
CA VAL A 204 -12.23 -9.30 16.02
C VAL A 204 -13.28 -8.25 16.41
N THR A 205 -12.85 -7.04 16.76
CA THR A 205 -13.75 -5.95 17.16
C THR A 205 -14.61 -5.45 15.98
N VAL A 206 -14.03 -5.34 14.78
CA VAL A 206 -14.75 -4.93 13.55
C VAL A 206 -15.74 -6.00 13.09
N GLN A 207 -15.38 -7.29 13.15
CA GLN A 207 -16.30 -8.39 12.81
C GLN A 207 -17.46 -8.54 13.81
N SER A 208 -17.24 -8.16 15.07
CA SER A 208 -18.26 -8.18 16.13
C SER A 208 -19.32 -7.09 15.96
N THR A 209 -18.97 -5.98 15.30
CA THR A 209 -19.91 -4.89 15.00
C THR A 209 -20.79 -5.17 13.78
N ASP A 210 -20.31 -5.93 12.79
CA ASP A 210 -21.09 -6.30 11.60
C ASP A 210 -22.11 -7.43 11.86
N THR A 211 -21.98 -8.19 12.95
CA THR A 211 -22.95 -9.24 13.34
C THR A 211 -24.11 -8.71 14.19
N ARG A 212 -24.21 -7.40 14.42
CA ARG A 212 -25.26 -6.77 15.24
C ARG A 212 -26.24 -5.85 14.50
N ASN A 213 -26.23 -5.84 13.16
CA ASN A 213 -27.22 -5.11 12.35
C ASN A 213 -28.17 -6.06 11.61
#